data_AF-A0A932VEF2-F1
#
_entry.id   AF-A0A932VEF2-F1
#
_cell.length_a   1.000
_cell.length_b   1.000
_cell.length_c   1.000
_cell.angle_alpha   90.00
_cell.angle_beta   90.00
_cell.angle_gamma   90.00
#
_symmetry.space_group_name_H-M   'P 1'
#
loop_
_entity.id
_entity.type
_entity.pdbx_description
1 polymer ?
#
loop_
_entity_poly.entity_id
_entity_poly.type
_entity_poly.pdbx_seq_one_letter_code
_entity_poly.pdbx_strand_id
1 'polypeptide(L)'
;MQQLIGLLERKNLCFRSFNKLCQDFLDDIAKGEAGNLEVFQKRRKGLISVLEQLEFEVSNFLNGMVPDAEIPREVRTKVDLLLREKDSIVKSILDLDLQILAYIDRMKDETIQKLQSLQSGRRTVGAYRSPMDTVEAAEGTKILDHEA
;
A
#
# COMPACT_ATOMS: atom_id res chain seq x y z
N MET A 1 -36.01 9.63 -6.88
CA MET A 1 -35.18 10.46 -5.96
C MET A 1 -34.68 9.71 -4.73
N GLN A 2 -35.53 9.02 -3.96
CA GLN A 2 -35.07 8.22 -2.80
C GLN A 2 -34.03 7.15 -3.18
N GLN A 3 -34.18 6.54 -4.36
CA GLN A 3 -33.19 5.61 -4.90
C GLN A 3 -31.81 6.25 -5.11
N LEU A 4 -31.73 7.48 -5.64
CA LEU A 4 -30.46 8.20 -5.79
C LEU A 4 -29.80 8.46 -4.44
N ILE A 5 -30.57 8.91 -3.46
CA ILE A 5 -30.08 9.11 -2.08
C ILE A 5 -29.51 7.81 -1.54
N GLY A 6 -30.24 6.70 -1.66
CA GLY A 6 -29.76 5.38 -1.22
C GLY A 6 -28.49 4.92 -1.93
N LEU A 7 -28.35 5.19 -3.23
CA LEU A 7 -27.11 4.90 -3.98
C LEU A 7 -25.93 5.73 -3.48
N LEU A 8 -26.14 7.03 -3.24
CA LEU A 8 -25.10 7.91 -2.70
C LEU A 8 -24.71 7.54 -1.27
N GLU A 9 -25.66 7.17 -0.42
CA GLU A 9 -25.39 6.67 0.94
C GLU A 9 -24.58 5.36 0.92
N ARG A 10 -24.92 4.43 0.02
CA ARG A 10 -24.13 3.20 -0.20
C ARG A 10 -22.72 3.50 -0.70
N LYS A 11 -22.55 4.47 -1.62
CA LYS A 11 -21.21 4.93 -2.06
C LYS A 11 -20.41 5.48 -0.89
N ASN A 12 -21.00 6.37 -0.09
CA ASN A 12 -20.32 6.94 1.08
C ASN A 12 -19.94 5.85 2.10
N LEU A 13 -20.80 4.86 2.35
CA LEU A 13 -20.47 3.72 3.20
C LEU A 13 -19.26 2.91 2.66
N CYS A 14 -19.20 2.70 1.35
CA CYS A 14 -18.06 2.03 0.72
C CYS A 14 -16.78 2.87 0.86
N PHE A 15 -16.84 4.19 0.63
CA PHE A 15 -15.71 5.09 0.86
C PHE A 15 -15.25 5.10 2.32
N ARG A 16 -16.16 5.11 3.30
CA ARG A 16 -15.78 5.02 4.72
C ARG A 16 -15.08 3.69 5.04
N SER A 17 -15.55 2.58 4.46
CA SER A 17 -14.90 1.27 4.58
C SER A 17 -13.50 1.27 3.95
N PHE A 18 -13.33 1.95 2.82
CA PHE A 18 -12.02 2.13 2.17
C PHE A 18 -11.08 2.95 3.03
N ASN A 19 -11.54 4.09 3.53
CA ASN A 19 -10.77 4.94 4.41
C ASN A 19 -10.31 4.20 5.67
N LYS A 20 -11.21 3.44 6.30
CA LYS A 20 -10.86 2.58 7.42
C LYS A 20 -9.83 1.52 7.05
N LEU A 21 -9.96 0.87 5.90
CA LEU A 21 -8.97 -0.11 5.43
C LEU A 21 -7.57 0.52 5.29
N CYS A 22 -7.47 1.74 4.77
CA CYS A 22 -6.19 2.45 4.68
C CYS A 22 -5.62 2.80 6.05
N GLN A 23 -6.46 3.27 6.98
CA GLN A 23 -6.04 3.58 8.34
C GLN A 23 -5.57 2.33 9.10
N ASP A 24 -6.36 1.26 9.08
CA ASP A 24 -6.01 -0.01 9.74
C ASP A 24 -4.68 -0.54 9.19
N PHE A 25 -4.46 -0.46 7.88
CA PHE A 25 -3.19 -0.89 7.27
C PHE A 25 -1.99 -0.03 7.67
N LEU A 26 -2.17 1.30 7.79
CA LEU A 26 -1.12 2.18 8.32
C LEU A 26 -0.78 1.86 9.77
N ASP A 27 -1.78 1.56 10.59
CA ASP A 27 -1.58 1.19 11.99
C ASP A 27 -0.82 -0.13 12.13
N ASP A 28 -1.11 -1.11 11.28
CA ASP A 28 -0.39 -2.39 11.22
C ASP A 28 1.07 -2.19 10.77
N ILE A 29 1.26 -1.39 9.72
CA ILE A 29 2.57 -0.96 9.21
C ILE A 29 3.40 -0.30 10.33
N ALA A 30 2.80 0.60 11.11
CA ALA A 30 3.48 1.32 12.18
C ALA A 30 3.96 0.39 13.32
N LYS A 31 3.32 -0.77 13.48
CA LYS A 31 3.72 -1.83 14.42
C LYS A 31 4.79 -2.77 13.85
N GLY A 32 5.20 -2.57 12.60
CA GLY A 32 6.13 -3.45 11.88
C GLY A 32 5.45 -4.65 11.20
N GLU A 33 4.11 -4.72 11.20
CA GLU A 33 3.33 -5.82 10.63
C GLU A 33 3.03 -5.57 9.13
N ALA A 34 4.08 -5.44 8.32
CA ALA A 34 3.94 -5.16 6.89
C ALA A 34 3.60 -6.39 6.02
N GLY A 35 3.56 -7.59 6.60
CA GLY A 35 3.34 -8.86 5.88
C GLY A 35 1.97 -8.97 5.20
N ASN A 36 1.01 -8.11 5.55
CA ASN A 36 -0.36 -8.17 5.06
C ASN A 36 -0.63 -7.30 3.80
N LEU A 37 0.41 -6.83 3.10
CA LEU A 37 0.27 -5.96 1.92
C LEU A 37 -0.61 -6.59 0.82
N GLU A 38 -0.46 -7.88 0.53
CA GLU A 38 -1.28 -8.56 -0.48
C GLU A 38 -2.76 -8.62 -0.07
N VAL A 39 -3.04 -8.88 1.21
CA VAL A 39 -4.39 -8.91 1.76
C VAL A 39 -5.02 -7.52 1.68
N PHE A 40 -4.27 -6.48 2.07
CA PHE A 40 -4.69 -5.09 1.93
C PHE A 40 -5.01 -4.76 0.46
N GLN A 41 -4.11 -5.07 -0.48
CA GLN A 41 -4.31 -4.82 -1.91
C GLN A 41 -5.52 -5.55 -2.47
N LYS A 42 -5.74 -6.80 -2.06
CA LYS A 42 -6.92 -7.58 -2.48
C LYS A 42 -8.21 -6.95 -1.99
N ARG A 43 -8.28 -6.56 -0.71
CA ARG A 43 -9.46 -5.90 -0.12
C ARG A 43 -9.72 -4.54 -0.78
N ARG A 44 -8.66 -3.76 -1.00
CA ARG A 44 -8.70 -2.47 -1.69
C ARG A 44 -9.28 -2.61 -3.09
N LYS A 45 -8.77 -3.55 -3.90
CA LYS A 45 -9.33 -3.84 -5.23
C LYS A 45 -10.80 -4.21 -5.19
N GLY A 46 -11.21 -5.04 -4.22
CA GLY A 46 -12.62 -5.38 -4.01
C GLY A 46 -13.51 -4.16 -3.76
N LEU A 47 -13.06 -3.22 -2.92
CA LEU A 47 -13.79 -1.97 -2.67
C LEU A 47 -13.86 -1.06 -3.89
N ILE A 48 -12.79 -0.98 -4.70
CA ILE A 48 -12.81 -0.25 -5.98
C ILE A 48 -13.88 -0.83 -6.91
N SER A 49 -13.92 -2.15 -7.08
CA SER A 49 -14.93 -2.79 -7.94
C SER A 49 -16.37 -2.51 -7.47
N VAL A 50 -16.61 -2.48 -6.15
CA VAL A 50 -17.92 -2.10 -5.61
C VAL A 50 -18.24 -0.63 -5.89
N LEU A 51 -17.26 0.27 -5.76
CA LEU A 51 -17.43 1.69 -6.08
C LEU A 51 -17.74 1.91 -7.57
N GLU A 52 -17.05 1.21 -8.47
CA GLU A 52 -17.29 1.27 -9.91
C GLU A 52 -18.71 0.79 -10.26
N GLN A 53 -19.18 -0.29 -9.65
CA GLN A 53 -20.56 -0.77 -9.81
C GLN A 53 -21.57 0.26 -9.33
N LEU A 54 -21.35 0.86 -8.15
CA LEU A 54 -22.23 1.90 -7.62
C LEU A 54 -22.21 3.17 -8.48
N GLU A 55 -21.07 3.54 -9.07
CA GLU A 55 -20.98 4.66 -10.02
C GLU A 55 -21.80 4.40 -11.28
N PHE A 56 -21.73 3.17 -11.80
CA PHE A 56 -22.55 2.74 -12.93
C PHE A 56 -24.04 2.77 -12.59
N GLU A 57 -24.45 2.29 -11.41
CA GLU A 57 -25.84 2.35 -10.94
C GLU A 57 -26.35 3.80 -10.81
N VAL A 58 -25.53 4.71 -10.26
CA VAL A 58 -25.86 6.15 -10.19
C VAL A 58 -26.01 6.74 -11.57
N SER A 59 -25.07 6.47 -12.47
CA SER A 59 -25.09 7.00 -13.84
C SER A 59 -26.32 6.53 -14.60
N ASN A 60 -26.67 5.25 -14.50
CA ASN A 60 -27.88 4.69 -15.11
C ASN A 60 -29.15 5.30 -14.53
N PHE A 61 -29.20 5.49 -13.22
CA PHE A 61 -30.35 6.14 -12.57
C PHE A 61 -30.54 7.56 -13.10
N LEU A 62 -29.46 8.35 -13.20
CA LEU A 62 -29.50 9.73 -13.70
C LEU A 62 -29.89 9.79 -15.18
N ASN A 63 -29.34 8.90 -16.02
CA ASN A 63 -29.68 8.82 -17.44
C ASN A 63 -31.14 8.42 -17.69
N GLY A 64 -31.75 7.68 -16.76
CA GLY A 64 -33.16 7.30 -16.82
C GLY A 64 -34.12 8.39 -16.31
N MET A 65 -33.61 9.52 -15.80
CA MET A 65 -34.47 10.60 -15.32
C MET A 65 -35.04 11.41 -16.49
N VAL A 66 -36.32 11.79 -16.36
CA VAL A 66 -36.97 12.71 -17.29
C VAL A 66 -36.31 14.09 -17.16
N PRO A 67 -35.80 14.68 -18.27
CA PRO A 67 -35.34 16.06 -18.28
C PRO A 67 -36.48 16.99 -17.81
N ASP A 68 -36.22 17.92 -16.89
CA ASP A 68 -37.20 18.83 -16.23
C ASP A 68 -38.09 18.24 -15.13
N ALA A 69 -37.78 17.07 -14.57
CA ALA A 69 -38.42 16.67 -13.32
C ALA A 69 -38.06 17.66 -12.18
N GLU A 70 -39.05 18.32 -11.59
CA GLU A 70 -38.85 19.24 -10.48
C GLU A 70 -38.32 18.47 -9.26
N ILE A 71 -37.07 18.74 -8.87
CA ILE A 71 -36.44 18.09 -7.72
C ILE A 71 -36.80 18.86 -6.45
N PRO A 72 -37.45 18.23 -5.45
CA PRO A 72 -37.77 18.87 -4.20
C PRO A 72 -36.53 19.44 -3.51
N ARG A 73 -36.66 20.62 -2.88
CA ARG A 73 -35.54 21.30 -2.20
C ARG A 73 -34.85 20.41 -1.17
N GLU A 74 -35.62 19.65 -0.39
CA GLU A 74 -35.10 18.72 0.63
C GLU A 74 -34.18 17.66 0.03
N VAL A 75 -34.58 17.10 -1.11
CA VAL A 75 -33.79 16.10 -1.84
C VAL A 75 -32.48 16.71 -2.33
N ARG A 76 -32.53 17.94 -2.88
CA ARG A 76 -31.33 18.67 -3.32
C ARG A 76 -30.36 18.89 -2.16
N THR A 77 -30.85 19.38 -1.03
CA THR A 77 -30.04 19.59 0.18
C THR A 77 -29.40 18.29 0.67
N LYS A 78 -30.14 17.18 0.68
CA LYS A 78 -29.60 15.88 1.09
C LYS A 78 -28.52 15.37 0.14
N VAL A 79 -28.73 15.50 -1.18
CA VAL A 79 -27.71 15.13 -2.18
C VAL A 79 -26.44 15.97 -2.00
N ASP A 80 -26.57 17.28 -1.82
CA ASP A 80 -25.41 18.18 -1.59
C ASP A 80 -24.61 17.77 -0.34
N LEU A 81 -25.28 17.39 0.74
CA LEU A 81 -24.63 16.89 1.96
C LEU A 81 -23.85 15.60 1.69
N LEU A 82 -24.45 14.64 0.98
CA LEU A 82 -23.80 13.37 0.65
C LEU A 82 -22.59 13.56 -0.26
N LEU A 83 -22.65 14.49 -1.22
CA LEU A 83 -21.53 14.82 -2.09
C LEU A 83 -20.37 15.47 -1.33
N ARG A 84 -20.66 16.41 -0.42
CA ARG A 84 -19.63 17.03 0.43
C ARG A 84 -18.96 16.00 1.34
N GLU A 85 -19.76 15.10 1.92
CA GLU A 85 -19.23 14.01 2.74
C GLU A 85 -18.30 13.10 1.92
N LYS A 86 -18.73 12.71 0.71
CA LYS A 86 -17.91 11.94 -0.23
C LYS A 86 -16.57 12.63 -0.49
N ASP A 87 -16.59 13.92 -0.81
CA ASP A 87 -15.36 14.70 -1.09
C ASP A 87 -14.41 14.73 0.12
N SER A 88 -14.95 14.89 1.33
CA SER A 88 -14.17 14.84 2.56
C SER A 88 -13.51 13.47 2.77
N ILE A 89 -14.25 12.37 2.56
CA ILE A 89 -13.72 11.02 2.76
C ILE A 89 -12.66 10.70 1.70
N VAL A 90 -12.90 11.05 0.43
CA VAL A 90 -11.95 10.84 -0.66
C VAL A 90 -10.64 11.59 -0.38
N LYS A 91 -10.70 12.84 0.08
CA LYS A 91 -9.51 13.59 0.47
C LYS A 91 -8.70 12.87 1.55
N SER A 92 -9.38 12.31 2.56
CA SER A 92 -8.72 11.54 3.62
C SER A 92 -8.10 10.24 3.09
N ILE A 93 -8.79 9.50 2.20
CA ILE A 93 -8.21 8.30 1.57
C ILE A 93 -6.92 8.63 0.83
N LEU A 94 -6.91 9.72 0.05
CA LEU A 94 -5.73 10.14 -0.70
C LEU A 94 -4.54 10.47 0.21
N ASP A 95 -4.80 11.15 1.33
CA ASP A 95 -3.77 11.45 2.32
C ASP A 95 -3.19 10.18 2.95
N LEU A 96 -4.05 9.23 3.35
CA LEU A 96 -3.61 7.94 3.89
C LEU A 96 -2.81 7.13 2.86
N ASP A 97 -3.24 7.12 1.59
CA ASP A 97 -2.51 6.43 0.52
C ASP A 97 -1.11 7.03 0.28
N LEU A 98 -0.96 8.36 0.37
CA LEU A 98 0.35 9.01 0.30
C LEU A 98 1.25 8.57 1.47
N GLN A 99 0.70 8.46 2.68
CA GLN A 99 1.44 7.96 3.84
C GLN A 99 1.86 6.50 3.67
N ILE A 100 0.98 5.64 3.14
CA ILE A 100 1.27 4.23 2.85
C ILE A 100 2.42 4.13 1.85
N LEU A 101 2.36 4.89 0.75
CA LEU A 101 3.40 4.91 -0.27
C LEU A 101 4.76 5.34 0.31
N ALA A 102 4.77 6.42 1.10
CA ALA A 102 5.98 6.89 1.75
C ALA A 102 6.59 5.83 2.68
N TYR A 103 5.76 5.05 3.38
CA TYR A 103 6.25 3.96 4.22
C TYR A 103 6.84 2.81 3.39
N ILE A 104 6.17 2.40 2.31
CA ILE A 104 6.67 1.37 1.39
C ILE A 104 8.02 1.78 0.80
N ASP A 105 8.18 3.05 0.43
CA ASP A 105 9.45 3.56 -0.08
C ASP A 105 10.58 3.48 0.95
N ARG A 106 10.31 3.82 2.21
CA ARG A 106 11.29 3.66 3.30
C ARG A 106 11.68 2.21 3.51
N MET A 107 10.71 1.29 3.54
CA MET A 107 10.99 -0.15 3.67
C MET A 107 11.88 -0.67 2.53
N LYS A 108 11.61 -0.22 1.31
CA LYS A 108 12.41 -0.55 0.13
C LYS A 108 13.86 -0.07 0.33
N ASP A 109 14.05 1.19 0.74
CA ASP A 109 15.38 1.76 0.95
C ASP A 109 16.15 1.06 2.08
N GLU A 110 15.49 0.74 3.19
CA GLU A 110 16.08 -0.05 4.28
C GLU A 110 16.53 -1.44 3.82
N THR A 111 15.73 -2.10 2.98
CA THR A 111 16.05 -3.41 2.42
C THR A 111 17.29 -3.34 1.53
N ILE A 112 17.37 -2.31 0.67
CA ILE A 112 18.53 -2.07 -0.19
C ILE A 112 19.80 -1.86 0.64
N GLN A 113 19.73 -1.02 1.69
CA GLN A 113 20.86 -0.77 2.57
C GLN A 113 21.33 -2.05 3.29
N LYS A 114 20.39 -2.87 3.78
CA LYS A 114 20.70 -4.17 4.40
C LYS A 114 21.38 -5.12 3.41
N LEU A 115 20.96 -5.16 2.16
CA LEU A 115 21.61 -6.00 1.14
C LEU A 115 23.03 -5.52 0.82
N GLN A 116 23.23 -4.21 0.72
CA GLN A 116 24.55 -3.61 0.50
C GLN A 116 25.52 -3.88 1.66
N SER A 117 25.05 -3.81 2.91
CA SER A 117 25.86 -4.13 4.08
C SER A 117 26.24 -5.61 4.16
N LEU A 118 25.33 -6.52 3.79
CA LEU A 118 25.64 -7.95 3.71
C LEU A 118 26.65 -8.26 2.60
N GLN A 119 26.55 -7.59 1.45
CA GLN A 119 27.51 -7.75 0.35
C GLN A 119 28.92 -7.28 0.74
N SER A 120 29.03 -6.15 1.45
CA SER A 120 30.31 -5.64 1.95
C SER A 120 30.87 -6.53 3.07
N GLY A 121 30.03 -7.01 3.99
CA GLY A 121 30.44 -7.99 5.02
C GLY A 121 31.01 -9.27 4.42
N ARG A 122 30.44 -9.77 3.32
CA ARG A 122 30.98 -10.96 2.61
C ARG A 122 32.37 -10.70 2.01
N ARG A 123 32.65 -9.48 1.53
CA ARG A 123 34.01 -9.11 1.08
C ARG A 123 34.99 -9.08 2.24
N THR A 124 34.58 -8.54 3.39
CA THR A 124 35.41 -8.50 4.59
C THR A 124 35.73 -9.90 5.09
N VAL A 125 34.74 -10.80 5.21
CA VAL A 125 34.98 -12.21 5.60
C VAL A 125 35.88 -12.93 4.59
N GLY A 126 35.70 -12.70 3.29
CA GLY A 126 36.60 -13.24 2.26
C GLY A 126 38.05 -12.75 2.39
N ALA A 127 38.24 -11.49 2.75
CA ALA A 127 39.56 -10.90 3.00
C ALA A 127 40.24 -11.44 4.27
N TYR A 128 39.49 -11.96 5.25
CA TYR A 128 40.07 -12.67 6.40
C TYR A 128 40.48 -14.11 6.08
N ARG A 129 39.87 -14.74 5.07
CA ARG A 129 40.22 -16.11 4.64
C ARG A 129 41.50 -16.14 3.80
N SER A 130 41.71 -15.13 2.95
CA SER A 130 42.85 -15.06 2.03
C SER A 130 44.25 -15.05 2.70
N PRO A 131 44.47 -14.41 3.86
CA PRO A 131 45.74 -14.51 4.60
C PRO A 131 45.91 -15.87 5.28
N MET A 132 44.84 -16.49 5.78
CA MET A 132 44.94 -17.81 6.42
C MET A 132 45.26 -18.92 5.41
N ASP A 133 44.62 -18.91 4.24
CA ASP A 133 44.87 -19.89 3.18
C ASP A 133 46.30 -19.74 2.59
N THR A 134 46.86 -18.52 2.59
CA THR A 134 48.25 -18.28 2.13
C THR A 134 49.30 -18.63 3.18
N VAL A 135 48.97 -18.54 4.47
CA VAL A 135 49.86 -18.98 5.57
C VAL A 135 49.90 -20.51 5.66
N GLU A 136 48.76 -21.21 5.56
CA GLU A 136 48.73 -22.70 5.51
C GLU A 136 49.50 -23.25 4.30
N ALA A 137 49.39 -22.62 3.13
CA ALA A 137 50.15 -23.02 1.94
C ALA A 137 51.67 -22.78 2.10
N ALA A 138 52.07 -21.73 2.81
CA ALA A 138 53.49 -21.43 3.06
C ALA A 138 54.11 -22.34 4.13
N GLU A 139 53.33 -22.81 5.10
CA GLU A 139 53.79 -23.75 6.14
C GLU A 139 53.87 -25.20 5.61
N GLY A 140 52.98 -25.60 4.69
CA GLY A 140 53.03 -26.90 4.03
C GLY A 140 54.19 -27.08 3.03
N THR A 141 54.83 -25.99 2.61
CA THR A 141 55.93 -26.03 1.60
C THR A 141 57.33 -25.99 2.22
N LYS A 142 57.46 -25.85 3.56
CA LYS A 142 58.77 -25.74 4.24
C LYS A 142 59.34 -27.06 4.78
N ILE A 143 58.69 -28.19 4.53
CA ILE A 143 59.20 -29.52 4.89
C ILE A 143 59.51 -30.25 3.59
N LEU A 144 60.69 -30.01 3.02
CA LEU A 144 61.45 -30.89 2.10
C LEU A 144 62.56 -30.04 1.46
N ASP A 145 63.51 -29.57 2.26
CA ASP A 145 64.84 -29.17 1.79
C ASP A 145 65.78 -29.20 3.00
N HIS A 146 66.11 -30.40 3.46
CA HIS A 146 67.32 -30.63 4.23
C HIS A 146 67.80 -32.07 4.05
N GLU A 147 69.06 -32.17 3.61
CA GLU A 147 69.97 -33.33 3.67
C GLU A 147 69.71 -34.44 2.62
N ALA A 148 70.67 -34.89 1.81
CA ALA A 148 72.11 -34.66 1.68
C ALA A 148 72.57 -35.08 0.28
#